data_AF-A0A1F1KA99-F1
#
_entry.id   AF-A0A1F1KA99-F1
#
_cell.length_a   1.000
_cell.length_b   1.000
_cell.length_c   1.000
_cell.angle_alpha   90.00
_cell.angle_beta   90.00
_cell.angle_gamma   90.00
#
_symmetry.space_group_name_H-M   'P 1'
#
loop_
_entity.id
_entity.type
_entity.pdbx_description
1 polymer ?
#
loop_
_entity_poly.entity_id
_entity_poly.type
_entity_poly.pdbx_seq_one_letter_code
_entity_poly.pdbx_strand_id
1 'polypeptide(L)'
;MAGLALARRMAMLTYRSADGLEERFGEGSPGTCASGGSVTAWLDHHGDSFVRRFDAGAYLALIDAMASHDVGRGRGGVPAALAAVHARVTAVGVSSDRLVRPEEVRRVAALAGGRYLQVESASGHDGFLTETEAVAGLLGSVLA
;
A
#
# COMPACT_ATOMS: atom_id res chain seq x y z
N MET A 1 -3.75 -1.61 24.56
CA MET A 1 -4.66 -1.15 23.48
C MET A 1 -4.17 0.14 22.81
N ALA A 2 -3.74 1.17 23.55
CA ALA A 2 -3.22 2.43 22.98
C ALA A 2 -2.05 2.25 21.98
N GLY A 3 -1.17 1.27 22.20
CA GLY A 3 -0.05 0.98 21.30
C GLY A 3 -0.48 0.54 19.89
N LEU A 4 -1.47 -0.34 19.78
CA LEU A 4 -1.99 -0.80 18.48
C LEU A 4 -2.69 0.33 17.72
N ALA A 5 -3.44 1.18 18.43
CA ALA A 5 -4.07 2.37 17.84
C ALA A 5 -3.01 3.35 17.29
N LEU A 6 -1.93 3.60 18.04
CA LEU A 6 -0.83 4.44 17.58
C LEU A 6 -0.10 3.85 16.36
N ALA A 7 0.22 2.55 16.41
CA ALA A 7 0.86 1.86 15.30
C ALA A 7 0.00 1.94 14.03
N ARG A 8 -1.32 1.76 14.15
CA ARG A 8 -2.24 1.92 13.01
C ARG A 8 -2.22 3.33 12.43
N ARG A 9 -2.24 4.36 13.27
CA ARG A 9 -2.18 5.77 12.82
C ARG A 9 -0.90 6.08 12.06
N MET A 10 0.24 5.58 12.54
CA MET A 10 1.52 5.72 11.85
C MET A 10 1.49 4.99 10.50
N ALA A 11 0.98 3.76 10.45
CA ALA A 11 0.88 2.99 9.22
C ALA A 11 0.01 3.70 8.16
N MET A 12 -1.09 4.32 8.57
CA MET A 12 -1.96 5.06 7.65
C MET A 12 -1.27 6.22 6.93
N LEU A 13 -0.29 6.87 7.56
CA LEU A 13 0.50 7.92 6.93
C LEU A 13 1.39 7.36 5.80
N THR A 14 1.72 6.07 5.86
CA THR A 14 2.49 5.38 4.79
C THR A 14 1.58 4.90 3.65
N TYR A 15 0.28 4.71 3.91
CA TYR A 15 -0.66 4.21 2.91
C TYR A 15 -1.23 5.29 2.00
N ARG A 16 -1.17 6.56 2.42
CA ARG A 16 -1.70 7.70 1.68
C ARG A 16 -0.58 8.51 1.05
N SER A 17 -0.86 9.14 -0.08
CA SER A 17 0.06 10.14 -0.65
C SER A 17 -0.05 11.46 0.10
N ALA A 18 0.96 12.32 0.00
CA ALA A 18 0.93 13.66 0.58
C ALA A 18 -0.17 14.50 -0.10
N ASP A 19 -0.21 14.48 -1.43
CA ASP A 19 -1.19 15.23 -2.22
C ASP A 19 -2.63 14.80 -1.90
N GLY A 20 -2.87 13.50 -1.72
CA GLY A 20 -4.19 12.99 -1.36
C GLY A 20 -4.62 13.27 0.09
N LEU A 21 -3.69 13.64 0.98
CA LEU A 21 -4.00 14.19 2.30
C LEU A 21 -4.24 15.69 2.24
N GLU A 22 -3.45 16.42 1.45
CA GLU A 22 -3.61 17.85 1.21
C GLU A 22 -4.94 18.16 0.53
N GLU A 23 -5.30 17.42 -0.52
CA GLU A 23 -6.60 17.56 -1.19
C GLU A 23 -7.77 17.38 -0.19
N ARG A 24 -7.62 16.46 0.76
CA ARG A 24 -8.67 16.09 1.71
C ARG A 24 -8.76 17.03 2.92
N PHE A 25 -7.62 17.46 3.47
CA PHE A 25 -7.52 18.15 4.76
C PHE A 25 -6.78 19.49 4.70
N GLY A 26 -6.26 19.87 3.53
CA GLY A 26 -5.58 21.13 3.29
C GLY A 26 -6.50 22.33 3.45
N GLU A 27 -5.92 23.52 3.35
CA GLU A 27 -6.69 24.76 3.52
C GLU A 27 -7.74 24.92 2.39
N GLY A 28 -9.00 25.15 2.76
CA GLY A 28 -10.11 25.28 1.80
C GLY A 28 -10.71 23.95 1.32
N SER A 29 -10.21 22.80 1.79
CA SER A 29 -10.76 21.48 1.50
C SER A 29 -12.08 21.18 2.24
N PRO A 30 -12.87 20.19 1.79
CA PRO A 30 -14.09 19.77 2.48
C PRO A 30 -13.83 19.22 3.90
N GLY A 31 -12.62 18.73 4.17
CA GLY A 31 -12.21 18.24 5.49
C GLY A 31 -11.77 19.32 6.47
N THR A 32 -11.71 20.59 6.05
CA THR A 32 -11.24 21.72 6.87
C THR A 32 -12.39 22.49 7.55
N CYS A 33 -13.64 22.05 7.41
CA CYS A 33 -14.79 22.68 8.05
C CYS A 33 -14.68 22.65 9.58
N ALA A 34 -15.11 23.71 10.27
CA ALA A 34 -15.10 23.82 11.74
C ALA A 34 -15.90 22.72 12.50
N SER A 35 -16.62 21.85 11.78
CA SER A 35 -17.35 20.67 12.29
C SER A 35 -16.96 19.34 11.62
N GLY A 36 -15.99 19.34 10.69
CA GLY A 36 -15.46 18.17 9.98
C GLY A 36 -14.02 17.89 10.43
N GLY A 37 -13.78 16.73 11.03
CA GLY A 37 -12.61 16.48 11.87
C GLY A 37 -11.26 16.66 11.16
N SER A 38 -10.29 17.20 11.91
CA SER A 38 -8.89 17.34 11.48
C SER A 38 -8.28 16.01 11.03
N VAL A 39 -7.17 16.07 10.28
CA VAL A 39 -6.38 14.87 9.93
C VAL A 39 -6.07 14.01 11.17
N THR A 40 -5.88 14.65 12.34
CA THR A 40 -5.66 13.94 13.61
C THR A 40 -6.91 13.20 14.06
N ALA A 41 -8.08 13.84 14.06
CA ALA A 41 -9.34 13.18 14.42
C ALA A 41 -9.69 12.04 13.45
N TRP A 42 -9.35 12.19 12.18
CA TRP A 42 -9.49 11.13 11.18
C TRP A 42 -8.57 9.94 11.48
N LEU A 43 -7.29 10.19 11.79
CA LEU A 43 -6.35 9.15 12.20
C LEU A 43 -6.81 8.45 13.50
N ASP A 44 -7.28 9.20 14.49
CA ASP A 44 -7.80 8.66 15.75
C ASP A 44 -8.98 7.73 15.52
N HIS A 45 -9.95 8.15 14.70
CA HIS A 45 -11.09 7.31 14.32
C HIS A 45 -10.64 5.97 13.73
N HIS A 46 -9.67 5.98 12.82
CA HIS A 46 -9.17 4.74 12.21
C HIS A 46 -8.36 3.88 13.18
N GLY A 47 -7.57 4.49 14.07
CA GLY A 47 -6.87 3.78 15.14
C GLY A 47 -7.83 3.04 16.05
N ASP A 48 -8.87 3.73 16.53
CA ASP A 48 -9.89 3.17 17.42
C ASP A 48 -10.72 2.09 16.72
N SER A 49 -11.09 2.32 15.46
CA SER A 49 -11.81 1.35 14.63
C SER A 49 -11.01 0.07 14.40
N PHE A 50 -9.71 0.20 14.16
CA PHE A 50 -8.83 -0.94 13.92
C PHE A 50 -8.66 -1.82 15.16
N VAL A 51 -8.46 -1.21 16.33
CA VAL A 51 -8.30 -1.94 17.61
C VAL A 51 -9.51 -2.81 17.96
N ARG A 52 -10.71 -2.45 17.48
CA ARG A 52 -11.93 -3.26 17.69
C ARG A 52 -12.00 -4.52 16.82
N ARG A 53 -11.21 -4.60 15.75
CA ARG A 53 -11.33 -5.66 14.72
C ARG A 53 -10.01 -6.37 14.41
N PHE A 54 -8.94 -6.07 15.14
CA PHE A 54 -7.63 -6.65 14.88
C PHE A 54 -6.88 -6.95 16.18
N ASP A 55 -6.20 -8.09 16.21
CA ASP A 55 -5.40 -8.53 17.35
C ASP A 55 -3.98 -7.95 17.29
N ALA A 56 -3.45 -7.55 18.45
CA ALA A 56 -2.13 -6.93 18.53
C ALA A 56 -0.99 -7.93 18.28
N GLY A 57 -1.12 -9.18 18.74
CA GLY A 57 -0.13 -10.24 18.51
C GLY A 57 -0.07 -10.63 17.04
N ALA A 58 -1.23 -10.76 16.39
CA ALA A 58 -1.32 -10.97 14.95
C ALA A 58 -0.70 -9.80 14.16
N TYR A 59 -0.92 -8.55 14.61
CA TYR A 59 -0.34 -7.37 13.96
C TYR A 59 1.20 -7.39 13.99
N LEU A 60 1.78 -7.73 15.15
CA LEU A 60 3.24 -7.89 15.28
C LEU A 60 3.76 -9.01 14.39
N ALA A 61 3.13 -10.19 14.43
CA ALA A 61 3.54 -11.33 13.61
C ALA A 61 3.53 -11.02 12.10
N LEU A 62 2.52 -10.29 11.62
CA LEU A 62 2.43 -9.87 10.22
C LEU A 62 3.48 -8.80 9.88
N ILE A 63 3.73 -7.83 10.76
CA ILE A 63 4.79 -6.84 10.56
C ILE A 63 6.16 -7.51 10.49
N ASP A 64 6.45 -8.45 11.38
CA ASP A 64 7.72 -9.19 11.37
C ASP A 64 7.87 -10.00 10.09
N ALA A 65 6.80 -10.63 9.60
CA ALA A 65 6.79 -11.33 8.32
C ALA A 65 7.05 -10.37 7.13
N MET A 66 6.45 -9.17 7.13
CA MET A 66 6.70 -8.15 6.10
C MET A 66 8.12 -7.59 6.18
N ALA A 67 8.60 -7.26 7.38
CA ALA A 67 9.92 -6.68 7.60
C ALA A 67 11.05 -7.65 7.27
N SER A 68 10.82 -8.96 7.48
CA SER A 68 11.76 -10.01 7.11
C SER A 68 11.55 -10.57 5.70
N HIS A 69 10.68 -9.96 4.88
CA HIS A 69 10.46 -10.44 3.53
C HIS A 69 11.72 -10.30 2.66
N ASP A 70 12.18 -11.41 2.07
CA ASP A 70 13.30 -11.45 1.14
C ASP A 70 13.14 -12.65 0.21
N VAL A 71 12.78 -12.38 -1.05
CA VAL A 71 12.62 -13.43 -2.06
C VAL A 71 13.94 -14.10 -2.46
N GLY A 72 15.08 -13.44 -2.21
CA GLY A 72 16.42 -13.93 -2.54
C GLY A 72 17.06 -14.81 -1.47
N ARG A 73 16.45 -14.88 -0.27
CA ARG A 73 16.96 -15.65 0.87
C ARG A 73 17.20 -17.11 0.50
N GLY A 74 18.45 -17.56 0.57
CA GLY A 74 18.84 -18.93 0.24
C GLY A 74 18.75 -19.29 -1.25
N ARG A 75 18.57 -18.31 -2.15
CA ARG A 75 18.32 -18.53 -3.60
C ARG A 75 19.31 -17.80 -4.52
N GLY A 76 20.45 -17.38 -3.98
CA GLY A 76 21.47 -16.63 -4.75
C GLY A 76 21.16 -15.13 -4.91
N GLY A 77 20.28 -14.58 -4.07
CA GLY A 77 19.89 -13.18 -4.09
C GLY A 77 18.66 -12.90 -4.96
N VAL A 78 18.10 -11.69 -4.82
CA VAL A 78 16.84 -11.30 -5.48
C VAL A 78 16.86 -11.48 -7.00
N PRO A 79 17.91 -11.07 -7.75
CA PRO A 79 17.95 -11.26 -9.20
C PRO A 79 17.87 -12.74 -9.62
N ALA A 80 18.64 -13.62 -8.98
CA ALA A 80 18.63 -15.05 -9.30
C ALA A 80 17.28 -15.70 -8.96
N ALA A 81 16.69 -15.34 -7.82
CA ALA A 81 15.41 -15.87 -7.39
C ALA A 81 14.26 -15.45 -8.33
N LEU A 82 14.24 -14.20 -8.77
CA LEU A 82 13.20 -13.70 -9.68
C LEU A 82 13.39 -14.22 -11.11
N ALA A 83 14.63 -14.37 -11.59
CA ALA A 83 14.91 -14.95 -12.90
C ALA A 83 14.49 -16.43 -13.01
N ALA A 84 14.39 -17.13 -11.87
CA ALA A 84 13.93 -18.51 -11.82
C ALA A 84 12.39 -18.67 -11.86
N VAL A 85 11.62 -17.57 -11.90
CA VAL A 85 10.16 -17.63 -11.98
C VAL A 85 9.72 -18.02 -13.39
N HIS A 86 9.04 -19.16 -13.52
CA HIS A 86 8.48 -19.63 -14.79
C HIS A 86 7.03 -19.21 -15.05
N ALA A 87 6.34 -18.67 -14.04
CA ALA A 87 4.97 -18.20 -14.17
C ALA A 87 4.89 -16.90 -14.98
N ARG A 88 3.74 -16.63 -15.60
CA ARG A 88 3.48 -15.31 -16.21
C ARG A 88 3.35 -14.26 -15.10
N VAL A 89 4.30 -13.34 -15.02
CA VAL A 89 4.29 -12.27 -14.02
C VAL A 89 3.76 -10.97 -14.61
N THR A 90 2.74 -10.41 -13.95
CA THR A 90 2.31 -9.02 -14.13
C THR A 90 2.50 -8.29 -12.82
N ALA A 91 3.38 -7.29 -12.80
CA ALA A 91 3.57 -6.42 -11.65
C ALA A 91 2.78 -5.13 -11.87
N VAL A 92 1.99 -4.72 -10.88
CA VAL A 92 1.14 -3.53 -10.96
C VAL A 92 1.56 -2.56 -9.86
N GLY A 93 2.02 -1.37 -10.24
CA GLY A 93 2.31 -0.29 -9.29
C GLY A 93 1.17 0.72 -9.21
N VAL A 94 1.08 1.47 -8.11
CA VAL A 94 0.21 2.66 -8.01
C VAL A 94 1.09 3.91 -8.06
N SER A 95 0.76 4.88 -8.93
CA SER A 95 1.68 5.97 -9.28
C SER A 95 2.13 6.85 -8.11
N SER A 96 1.27 7.03 -7.10
CA SER A 96 1.58 7.80 -5.87
C SER A 96 1.99 6.95 -4.66
N ASP A 97 2.24 5.65 -4.84
CA ASP A 97 2.63 4.77 -3.73
C ASP A 97 4.00 5.14 -3.15
N ARG A 98 4.03 5.34 -1.83
CA ARG A 98 5.23 5.70 -1.07
C ARG A 98 5.77 4.54 -0.23
N LEU A 99 4.97 3.48 -0.04
CA LEU A 99 5.34 2.30 0.72
C LEU A 99 5.96 1.24 -0.19
N VAL A 100 5.34 0.99 -1.34
CA VAL A 100 5.83 0.07 -2.38
C VAL A 100 5.98 0.85 -3.67
N ARG A 101 7.15 1.46 -3.87
CA ARG A 101 7.30 2.48 -4.91
C ARG A 101 7.18 1.89 -6.33
N PRO A 102 6.58 2.61 -7.29
CA PRO A 102 6.47 2.16 -8.68
C PRO A 102 7.78 1.67 -9.31
N GLU A 103 8.90 2.33 -8.98
CA GLU A 103 10.22 1.94 -9.50
C GLU A 103 10.65 0.55 -9.00
N GLU A 104 10.33 0.20 -7.75
CA GLU A 104 10.64 -1.08 -7.14
C GLU A 104 9.78 -2.20 -7.75
N VAL A 105 8.49 -1.94 -7.97
CA VAL A 105 7.57 -2.85 -8.66
C VAL A 105 8.03 -3.11 -10.10
N ARG A 106 8.41 -2.04 -10.83
CA ARG A 106 8.93 -2.14 -12.19
C ARG A 106 10.23 -2.96 -12.24
N ARG A 107 11.11 -2.78 -11.26
CA ARG A 107 12.34 -3.57 -11.13
C ARG A 107 12.06 -5.05 -10.89
N VAL A 108 11.08 -5.39 -10.05
CA VAL A 108 10.64 -6.78 -9.84
C VAL A 108 10.12 -7.39 -11.14
N ALA A 109 9.28 -6.65 -11.88
CA ALA A 109 8.77 -7.10 -13.17
C ALA A 109 9.91 -7.44 -14.15
N ALA A 110 10.89 -6.52 -14.27
CA ALA A 110 12.03 -6.69 -15.16
C ALA A 110 12.88 -7.93 -14.78
N LEU A 111 13.18 -8.11 -13.49
CA LEU A 111 13.97 -9.25 -13.01
C LEU A 111 13.25 -10.59 -13.19
N ALA A 112 11.91 -10.59 -13.15
CA ALA A 112 11.10 -11.77 -13.37
C ALA A 112 10.75 -12.02 -14.86
N GLY A 113 11.26 -11.21 -15.79
CA GLY A 113 10.86 -11.27 -17.20
C GLY A 113 9.37 -11.02 -17.44
N GLY A 114 8.71 -10.32 -16.51
CA GLY A 114 7.28 -10.01 -16.51
C GLY A 114 6.94 -8.67 -17.14
N ARG A 115 5.64 -8.35 -17.15
CA ARG A 115 5.11 -7.06 -17.61
C ARG A 115 4.85 -6.12 -16.44
N TYR A 116 5.15 -4.83 -16.61
CA TYR A 116 4.79 -3.79 -15.65
C TYR A 116 3.56 -3.02 -16.14
N LEU A 117 2.56 -2.87 -15.29
CA LEU A 117 1.39 -2.02 -15.48
C LEU A 117 1.29 -1.01 -14.32
N GLN A 118 0.54 0.06 -14.51
CA GLN A 118 0.41 1.13 -13.51
C GLN A 118 -1.04 1.55 -13.36
N VAL A 119 -1.47 1.74 -12.12
CA VAL A 119 -2.71 2.41 -11.74
C VAL A 119 -2.38 3.86 -11.41
N GLU A 120 -3.02 4.79 -12.09
CA GLU A 120 -2.93 6.21 -11.75
C GLU A 120 -3.88 6.52 -10.59
N SER A 121 -3.34 7.01 -9.48
CA SER A 121 -4.15 7.36 -8.29
C SER A 121 -3.42 8.35 -7.41
N ALA A 122 -4.16 9.27 -6.78
CA ALA A 122 -3.68 10.11 -5.70
C ALA A 122 -3.82 9.44 -4.31
N SER A 123 -4.39 8.23 -4.22
CA SER A 123 -4.68 7.58 -2.94
C SER A 123 -3.47 6.99 -2.22
N GLY A 124 -2.27 7.05 -2.80
CA GLY A 124 -1.09 6.37 -2.28
C GLY A 124 -1.16 4.87 -2.47
N HIS A 125 -0.55 4.11 -1.56
CA HIS A 125 -0.65 2.65 -1.53
C HIS A 125 -2.11 2.17 -1.58
N ASP A 126 -3.03 2.84 -0.88
CA ASP A 126 -4.45 2.46 -0.86
C ASP A 126 -5.12 2.49 -2.27
N GLY A 127 -4.47 3.05 -3.30
CA GLY A 127 -4.96 3.02 -4.68
C GLY A 127 -5.28 1.62 -5.20
N PHE A 128 -4.59 0.57 -4.74
CA PHE A 128 -4.93 -0.81 -5.15
C PHE A 128 -6.28 -1.30 -4.58
N LEU A 129 -6.79 -0.64 -3.53
CA LEU A 129 -8.11 -0.89 -2.94
C LEU A 129 -9.16 0.08 -3.44
N THR A 130 -8.78 1.35 -3.70
CA THR A 130 -9.74 2.42 -4.02
C THR A 130 -10.03 2.55 -5.50
N GLU A 131 -9.07 2.27 -6.39
CA GLU A 131 -9.26 2.38 -7.84
C GLU A 131 -9.88 1.11 -8.42
N THR A 132 -11.07 0.76 -7.95
CA THR A 132 -11.70 -0.56 -8.22
C THR A 132 -11.89 -0.84 -9.71
N GLU A 133 -12.27 0.15 -10.51
CA GLU A 133 -12.48 -0.02 -11.96
C GLU A 133 -11.16 -0.25 -12.70
N ALA A 134 -10.13 0.55 -12.38
CA ALA A 134 -8.80 0.39 -12.97
C ALA A 134 -8.21 -0.98 -12.63
N VAL A 135 -8.27 -1.37 -11.36
CA VAL A 135 -7.79 -2.68 -10.89
C VAL A 135 -8.58 -3.82 -11.54
N ALA A 136 -9.91 -3.72 -11.63
CA ALA A 136 -10.73 -4.73 -12.27
C ALA A 136 -10.40 -4.89 -13.77
N GLY A 137 -10.21 -3.78 -14.49
CA GLY A 137 -9.79 -3.81 -15.89
C GLY A 137 -8.43 -4.47 -16.09
N LEU A 138 -7.47 -4.17 -15.21
CA LEU A 138 -6.15 -4.82 -15.22
C LEU A 138 -6.27 -6.31 -14.94
N LEU A 139 -7.04 -6.74 -13.94
CA LEU A 139 -7.25 -8.16 -13.63
C LEU A 139 -7.90 -8.89 -14.80
N GLY A 140 -8.91 -8.30 -15.45
CA GLY A 140 -9.52 -8.86 -16.67
C GLY A 140 -8.49 -9.12 -17.77
N SER A 141 -7.53 -8.21 -17.97
CA SER A 141 -6.44 -8.37 -18.95
C SER A 141 -5.35 -9.38 -18.56
N VAL A 142 -5.25 -9.75 -17.28
CA VAL A 142 -4.27 -10.72 -16.77
C VAL A 142 -4.85 -12.14 -16.82
N LEU A 143 -6.15 -12.27 -16.58
CA LEU A 143 -6.85 -13.55 -16.46
C LEU A 143 -7.44 -14.05 -17.79
N ALA A 144 -7.50 -13.19 -18.81
CA ALA A 144 -7.85 -13.57 -20.18
C ALA A 144 -6.72 -14.38 -20.85
#